data_AF-A0AAE1ZDS4-F1
#
_entry.id   AF-A0AAE1ZDS4-F1
#
_cell.length_a   1.000
_cell.length_b   1.000
_cell.length_c   1.000
_cell.angle_alpha   90.00
_cell.angle_beta   90.00
_cell.angle_gamma   90.00
#
_symmetry.space_group_name_H-M   'P 1'
#
loop_
_entity.id
_entity.type
_entity.pdbx_description
1 polymer ?
#
loop_
_entity_poly.entity_id
_entity_poly.type
_entity_poly.pdbx_seq_one_letter_code
_entity_poly.pdbx_strand_id
1 'polypeptide(L)'
;MEPNTFLWDTCGPHCIITALGGGIIQLKYALETVKLLLQKSPNNLDTVIQLTFNNLHKFQIKYNVLKSSEEFQKLTSVNLSKCCNRNGLLAYCNPMIASQILVHIALNQK
;
A
#
# COMPACT_ATOMS: atom_id res chain seq x y z
N MET A 1 -7.66 -10.40 13.12
CA MET A 1 -7.21 -11.23 11.98
C MET A 1 -5.70 -11.27 12.02
N GLU A 2 -5.10 -12.45 12.01
CA GLU A 2 -3.64 -12.56 11.97
C GLU A 2 -3.11 -12.16 10.58
N PRO A 3 -1.93 -11.53 10.50
CA PRO A 3 -1.32 -11.18 9.22
C PRO A 3 -0.98 -12.44 8.43
N ASN A 4 -1.48 -12.52 7.19
CA ASN A 4 -1.31 -13.66 6.29
C ASN A 4 -0.36 -13.38 5.11
N THR A 5 0.24 -12.19 5.06
CA THR A 5 1.21 -11.83 4.02
C THR A 5 2.41 -11.12 4.63
N PHE A 6 3.60 -11.39 4.08
CA PHE A 6 4.89 -10.93 4.57
C PHE A 6 5.71 -10.25 3.47
N LEU A 7 6.82 -9.62 3.86
CA LEU A 7 7.71 -8.91 2.93
C LEU A 7 8.22 -9.80 1.80
N TRP A 8 8.51 -11.08 2.08
CA TRP A 8 8.97 -12.04 1.06
C TRP A 8 7.88 -12.46 0.09
N ASP A 9 6.60 -12.40 0.48
CA ASP A 9 5.48 -12.71 -0.43
C ASP A 9 5.30 -11.62 -1.50
N THR A 10 5.75 -10.39 -1.21
CA THR A 10 5.49 -9.24 -2.08
C THR A 10 6.73 -8.67 -2.75
N CYS A 11 7.95 -8.85 -2.21
CA CYS A 11 9.14 -8.18 -2.76
C CYS A 11 9.44 -8.54 -4.23
N GLY A 12 9.36 -9.82 -4.58
CA GLY A 12 9.55 -10.29 -5.96
C GLY A 12 8.47 -9.75 -6.91
N PRO A 13 7.18 -10.02 -6.64
CA PRO A 13 6.09 -9.48 -7.45
C PRO A 13 6.09 -7.95 -7.56
N HIS A 14 6.42 -7.23 -6.48
CA HIS A 14 6.48 -5.77 -6.49
C HIS A 14 7.53 -5.26 -7.47
N CYS A 15 8.71 -5.88 -7.52
CA CYS A 15 9.75 -5.51 -8.49
C CYS A 15 9.25 -5.62 -9.94
N ILE A 16 8.60 -6.73 -10.28
CA ILE A 16 8.04 -6.97 -11.63
C ILE A 16 6.95 -5.95 -11.95
N ILE A 17 6.00 -5.76 -11.04
CA ILE A 17 4.87 -4.84 -11.23
C ILE A 17 5.37 -3.39 -11.36
N THR A 18 6.36 -2.98 -10.57
CA THR A 18 6.97 -1.64 -10.65
C THR A 18 7.67 -1.42 -11.98
N ALA A 19 8.35 -2.43 -12.53
CA ALA A 19 8.95 -2.32 -13.86
C ALA A 19 7.92 -2.08 -14.97
N LEU A 20 6.65 -2.47 -14.75
CA LEU A 20 5.52 -2.21 -15.65
C LEU A 20 4.79 -0.88 -15.36
N GLY A 21 5.34 -0.03 -14.47
CA GLY A 21 4.73 1.24 -14.06
C GLY A 21 3.65 1.10 -12.98
N GLY A 22 3.52 -0.08 -12.38
CA GLY A 22 2.60 -0.35 -11.27
C GLY A 22 3.24 -0.23 -9.88
N GLY A 23 2.60 -0.84 -8.88
CA GLY A 23 3.20 -1.04 -7.57
C GLY A 23 2.35 -1.88 -6.62
N ILE A 24 2.89 -2.12 -5.43
CA ILE A 24 2.16 -2.72 -4.31
C ILE A 24 2.16 -1.71 -3.15
N ILE A 25 0.98 -1.28 -2.74
CA ILE A 25 0.78 -0.25 -1.72
C ILE A 25 0.07 -0.80 -0.47
N GLN A 26 0.24 -0.11 0.65
CA GLN A 26 -0.46 -0.41 1.90
C GLN A 26 -1.89 0.13 1.84
N LEU A 27 -2.88 -0.76 1.84
CA LEU A 27 -4.27 -0.44 1.50
C LEU A 27 -4.89 0.53 2.51
N LYS A 28 -4.80 0.24 3.81
CA LYS A 28 -5.42 1.08 4.85
C LYS A 28 -4.93 2.52 4.82
N TYR A 29 -3.62 2.74 4.74
CA TYR A 29 -3.04 4.09 4.71
C TYR A 29 -3.46 4.87 3.45
N ALA A 30 -3.52 4.19 2.31
CA ALA A 30 -4.02 4.79 1.07
C ALA A 30 -5.49 5.22 1.24
N LEU A 31 -6.35 4.33 1.77
CA LEU A 31 -7.76 4.65 2.00
C LEU A 31 -7.98 5.78 3.02
N GLU A 32 -7.24 5.79 4.12
CA GLU A 32 -7.31 6.88 5.12
C GLU A 32 -6.95 8.23 4.48
N THR A 33 -5.89 8.27 3.67
CA THR A 33 -5.49 9.49 2.96
C THR A 33 -6.55 9.93 1.94
N VAL A 34 -7.13 8.98 1.20
CA VAL A 34 -8.20 9.28 0.23
C VAL A 34 -9.47 9.79 0.91
N LYS A 35 -9.86 9.21 2.06
CA LYS A 35 -10.99 9.71 2.87
C LYS A 35 -10.76 11.16 3.32
N LEU A 36 -9.55 11.51 3.74
CA LEU A 36 -9.20 12.89 4.09
C LEU A 36 -9.28 13.84 2.89
N LEU A 37 -8.90 13.38 1.69
CA LEU A 37 -9.03 14.18 0.47
C LEU A 37 -10.51 14.38 0.07
N LEU A 38 -11.33 13.33 0.18
CA LEU A 38 -12.77 13.40 -0.09
C LEU A 38 -13.49 14.37 0.86
N GLN A 39 -13.12 14.37 2.15
CA GLN A 39 -13.67 15.32 3.13
C GLN A 39 -13.32 16.78 2.80
N LYS A 40 -12.12 17.03 2.25
CA LYS A 40 -11.67 18.39 1.86
C LYS A 40 -12.27 18.87 0.54
N SER A 41 -12.69 17.95 -0.33
CA SER A 41 -13.15 18.29 -1.70
C SER A 41 -14.27 17.35 -2.16
N PRO A 42 -15.47 17.42 -1.54
CA PRO A 42 -16.55 16.45 -1.77
C PRO A 42 -17.13 16.48 -3.18
N ASN A 43 -17.07 17.61 -3.87
CA ASN A 43 -17.72 17.80 -5.18
C ASN A 43 -16.77 17.64 -6.37
N ASN A 44 -15.50 17.29 -6.15
CA ASN A 44 -14.50 17.24 -7.22
C ASN A 44 -13.76 15.91 -7.24
N LEU A 45 -14.48 14.87 -7.64
CA LEU A 45 -14.00 13.49 -7.64
C LEU A 45 -12.77 13.31 -8.55
N ASP A 46 -12.78 13.93 -9.73
CA ASP A 46 -11.67 13.86 -10.67
C ASP A 46 -10.39 14.43 -10.08
N THR A 47 -10.48 15.55 -9.36
CA THR A 47 -9.32 16.12 -8.64
C THR A 47 -8.83 15.19 -7.55
N VAL A 48 -9.74 14.56 -6.80
CA VAL A 48 -9.35 13.58 -5.78
C VAL A 48 -8.63 12.38 -6.43
N ILE A 49 -9.15 11.84 -7.54
CA ILE A 49 -8.52 10.74 -8.28
C ILE A 49 -7.11 11.13 -8.75
N GLN A 50 -6.94 12.33 -9.32
CA GLN A 50 -5.62 12.83 -9.76
C GLN A 50 -4.65 13.03 -8.60
N LEU A 51 -5.12 13.57 -7.47
CA LEU A 51 -4.30 13.70 -6.26
C LEU A 51 -3.92 12.34 -5.69
N THR A 52 -4.83 11.37 -5.70
CA THR A 52 -4.55 9.98 -5.30
C THR A 52 -3.49 9.37 -6.21
N PHE A 53 -3.64 9.50 -7.52
CA PHE A 53 -2.68 9.03 -8.53
C PHE A 53 -1.27 9.57 -8.25
N ASN A 54 -1.14 10.88 -8.07
CA ASN A 54 0.14 11.53 -7.80
C ASN A 54 0.77 11.06 -6.47
N ASN A 55 -0.04 10.64 -5.50
CA ASN A 55 0.42 10.21 -4.18
C ASN A 55 0.64 8.69 -4.05
N LEU A 56 0.29 7.87 -5.06
CA LEU A 56 0.37 6.40 -4.96
C LEU A 56 1.74 5.88 -4.51
N HIS A 57 2.83 6.48 -5.01
CA HIS A 57 4.20 6.11 -4.66
C HIS A 57 4.49 6.22 -3.15
N LYS A 58 3.82 7.15 -2.44
CA LYS A 58 4.00 7.38 -1.00
C LYS A 58 3.52 6.20 -0.16
N PHE A 59 2.60 5.41 -0.69
CA PHE A 59 1.97 4.29 0.00
C PHE A 59 2.64 2.95 -0.28
N GLN A 60 3.69 2.91 -1.11
CA GLN A 60 4.37 1.67 -1.48
C GLN A 60 4.90 0.92 -0.26
N ILE A 61 4.81 -0.41 -0.31
CA ILE A 61 5.40 -1.28 0.71
C ILE A 61 6.92 -1.07 0.72
N LYS A 62 7.48 -0.90 1.92
CA LYS A 62 8.93 -0.73 2.12
C LYS A 62 9.54 -2.03 2.62
N TYR A 63 10.61 -2.48 1.98
CA TYR A 63 11.28 -3.75 2.30
C TYR A 63 12.49 -3.59 3.21
N ASN A 64 13.01 -2.37 3.40
CA ASN A 64 14.18 -2.09 4.22
C ASN A 64 13.85 -2.04 5.73
N VAL A 65 13.18 -3.09 6.22
CA VAL A 65 12.74 -3.19 7.63
C VAL A 65 13.84 -3.73 8.54
N LEU A 66 14.71 -4.59 8.00
CA LEU A 66 15.87 -5.15 8.71
C LEU A 66 17.13 -4.58 8.08
N LYS A 67 17.91 -3.86 8.89
CA LYS A 67 19.04 -3.04 8.42
C LYS A 67 20.40 -3.73 8.57
N SER A 68 20.49 -4.83 9.32
CA SER A 68 21.74 -5.55 9.54
C SER A 68 21.57 -7.06 9.60
N SER A 69 22.63 -7.80 9.27
CA SER A 69 22.72 -9.25 9.42
C SER A 69 22.52 -9.71 10.87
N GLU A 70 22.87 -8.87 11.84
CA GLU A 70 22.68 -9.13 13.27
C GLU A 70 21.20 -9.06 13.67
N GLU A 71 20.41 -8.19 13.05
CA GLU A 71 18.95 -8.18 13.22
C GLU A 71 18.33 -9.45 12.65
N PHE A 72 18.82 -9.93 11.50
CA PHE A 72 18.42 -11.22 10.90
C PHE A 72 18.70 -12.41 11.82
N GLN A 73 19.86 -12.46 12.46
CA GLN A 73 20.22 -13.55 13.38
C GLN A 73 19.42 -13.53 14.70
N LYS A 74 18.85 -12.38 15.07
CA LYS A 74 18.00 -12.21 16.25
C LYS A 74 16.49 -12.36 15.96
N LEU A 75 16.11 -12.70 14.71
CA LEU A 75 14.71 -13.00 14.39
C LEU A 75 14.28 -14.34 15.01
N THR A 76 13.60 -14.25 16.13
CA THR A 76 12.78 -15.33 16.69
C THR A 76 11.42 -15.37 16.02
N SER A 77 10.64 -16.45 16.21
CA SER A 77 9.24 -16.53 15.76
C SER A 77 8.38 -15.34 16.22
N VAL A 78 8.70 -14.76 17.38
CA VAL A 78 8.06 -13.57 17.95
C VAL A 78 8.37 -12.27 17.17
N ASN A 79 9.53 -12.20 16.50
CA ASN A 79 9.97 -11.04 15.71
C ASN A 79 9.52 -11.07 14.23
N LEU A 80 8.96 -12.18 13.73
CA LEU A 80 8.44 -12.28 12.36
C LEU A 80 7.28 -11.30 12.09
N SER A 81 6.57 -10.89 13.13
CA SER A 81 5.50 -9.88 13.06
C SER A 81 5.94 -8.52 12.50
N LYS A 82 7.25 -8.21 12.52
CA LYS A 82 7.85 -7.01 11.91
C LYS A 82 7.93 -7.10 10.40
N CYS A 83 7.98 -8.31 9.85
CA CYS A 83 8.04 -8.57 8.42
C CYS A 83 6.64 -8.80 7.81
N CYS A 84 5.57 -8.55 8.55
CA CYS A 84 4.21 -8.69 8.05
C CYS A 84 3.78 -7.43 7.28
N ASN A 85 3.12 -7.63 6.13
CA ASN A 85 2.36 -6.56 5.48
C ASN A 85 1.08 -6.32 6.29
N ARG A 86 1.13 -5.38 7.22
CA ARG A 86 -0.02 -5.05 8.05
C ARG A 86 -1.02 -4.19 7.28
N ASN A 87 -2.29 -4.31 7.64
CA ASN A 87 -3.38 -3.45 7.18
C ASN A 87 -3.77 -3.59 5.69
N GLY A 88 -3.53 -4.79 5.12
CA GLY A 88 -3.90 -5.11 3.74
C GLY A 88 -3.01 -4.45 2.70
N LEU A 89 -3.10 -4.93 1.46
CA LEU A 89 -2.32 -4.45 0.33
C LEU A 89 -3.19 -4.30 -0.91
N LEU A 90 -2.77 -3.41 -1.82
CA LEU A 90 -3.30 -3.32 -3.18
C LEU A 90 -2.12 -3.41 -4.14
N ALA A 91 -2.09 -4.49 -4.93
CA ALA A 91 -1.18 -4.62 -6.07
C ALA A 91 -1.90 -4.14 -7.33
N TYR A 92 -1.23 -3.32 -8.15
CA TYR A 92 -1.81 -2.76 -9.36
C TYR A 92 -0.77 -2.61 -10.47
N CYS A 93 -1.18 -2.82 -11.72
CA CYS A 93 -0.35 -2.52 -12.90
C CYS A 93 -0.67 -1.16 -13.52
N ASN A 94 -1.91 -0.67 -13.37
CA ASN A 94 -2.34 0.62 -13.88
C ASN A 94 -2.64 1.58 -12.71
N PRO A 95 -1.83 2.64 -12.51
CA PRO A 95 -2.00 3.54 -11.37
C PRO A 95 -3.29 4.37 -11.45
N MET A 96 -3.80 4.67 -12.65
CA MET A 96 -5.06 5.40 -12.81
C MET A 96 -6.24 4.56 -12.32
N ILE A 97 -6.31 3.30 -12.76
CA ILE A 97 -7.35 2.36 -12.31
C ILE A 97 -7.25 2.14 -10.80
N ALA A 98 -6.03 1.98 -10.26
CA ALA A 98 -5.83 1.85 -8.81
C ALA A 98 -6.38 3.05 -8.03
N SER A 99 -6.17 4.27 -8.53
CA SER A 99 -6.67 5.49 -7.92
C SER A 99 -8.20 5.57 -7.94
N GLN A 100 -8.82 5.22 -9.07
CA GLN A 100 -10.28 5.14 -9.19
C GLN A 100 -10.87 4.11 -8.22
N ILE A 101 -10.26 2.93 -8.10
CA ILE A 101 -10.67 1.88 -7.15
C ILE A 101 -10.57 2.39 -5.72
N LEU A 102 -9.46 3.00 -5.32
CA LEU A 102 -9.28 3.52 -3.96
C LEU A 102 -10.33 4.57 -3.59
N VAL A 103 -10.62 5.49 -4.52
CA VAL A 103 -11.65 6.52 -4.35
C VAL A 103 -13.04 5.88 -4.23
N HIS A 104 -13.36 4.92 -5.09
CA HIS A 104 -14.63 4.21 -5.03
C HIS A 104 -14.81 3.44 -3.71
N ILE A 105 -13.77 2.73 -3.25
CA ILE A 105 -13.81 2.03 -1.95
C ILE A 105 -14.00 3.03 -0.81
N ALA A 106 -13.26 4.15 -0.82
CA ALA A 106 -13.33 5.16 0.24
C ALA A 106 -14.71 5.81 0.35
N LEU A 107 -15.43 5.98 -0.77
CA LEU A 107 -16.81 6.49 -0.79
C LEU A 107 -17.84 5.51 -0.21
N ASN A 108 -17.60 4.21 -0.37
CA ASN A 108 -18.57 3.16 -0.03
C ASN A 108 -18.29 2.46 1.32
N GLN A 109 -17.12 2.69 1.92
CA GLN A 109 -16.83 2.22 3.27
C GLN A 109 -17.54 3.08 4.32
N LYS A 110 -18.63 2.55 4.88
CA LYS A 110 -19.30 3.08 6.08
C LYS A 110 -18.40 3.02 7.32
#